data_AF-A0A7V9DWG6-F1
#
_entry.id   AF-A0A7V9DWG6-F1
#
_cell.length_a   1.000
_cell.length_b   1.000
_cell.length_c   1.000
_cell.angle_alpha   90.00
_cell.angle_beta   90.00
_cell.angle_gamma   90.00
#
_symmetry.space_group_name_H-M   'P 1'
#
loop_
_entity.id
_entity.type
_entity.pdbx_description
1 polymer ?
#
loop_
_entity_poly.entity_id
_entity_poly.type
_entity_poly.pdbx_seq_one_letter_code
_entity_poly.pdbx_strand_id
1 'polypeptide(L)'
;VDVLPAIHEVEPDLVVLDLQIGNMGGMAACMEIRHDETAERIPITAVLMLLDRAADVFLARRCDADGWLIKPLDAFRLRKAAATLLDGYSFFEGVDPDTDLATAVGVIKA
;
A
#
# COMPACT_ATOMS: atom_id res chain seq x y z
N VAL A 1 -15.47 8.91 -6.65
CA VAL A 1 -14.34 9.83 -6.48
C VAL A 1 -13.13 9.11 -7.01
N ASP A 2 -12.40 9.73 -7.93
CA ASP A 2 -11.16 9.15 -8.48
C ASP A 2 -9.99 9.42 -7.52
N VAL A 3 -8.99 8.54 -7.54
CA VAL A 3 -7.93 8.48 -6.52
C VAL A 3 -7.05 9.73 -6.53
N LEU A 4 -6.44 10.09 -7.67
CA LEU A 4 -5.57 11.26 -7.75
C LEU A 4 -6.27 12.59 -7.40
N PRO A 5 -7.48 12.89 -7.93
CA PRO A 5 -8.20 14.10 -7.51
C PRO A 5 -8.45 14.18 -6.01
N ALA A 6 -8.76 13.05 -5.36
CA ALA A 6 -8.94 13.03 -3.90
C ALA A 6 -7.63 13.29 -3.15
N ILE A 7 -6.50 12.77 -3.64
CA ILE A 7 -5.19 13.02 -3.05
C ILE A 7 -4.84 14.51 -3.13
N HIS A 8 -5.08 15.16 -4.27
CA HIS A 8 -4.85 16.60 -4.42
C HIS A 8 -5.76 17.45 -3.54
N GLU A 9 -6.99 17.01 -3.29
CA GLU A 9 -7.94 17.75 -2.46
C GLU A 9 -7.66 17.60 -0.95
N VAL A 10 -7.27 16.40 -0.53
CA VAL A 10 -7.16 16.04 0.90
C VAL A 10 -5.72 16.11 1.41
N GLU A 11 -4.72 15.97 0.54
CA GLU A 11 -3.29 15.84 0.89
C GLU A 11 -3.07 14.79 2.01
N PRO A 12 -3.49 13.53 1.82
CA PRO A 12 -3.49 12.54 2.90
C PRO A 12 -2.08 12.05 3.25
N ASP A 13 -1.83 11.79 4.53
CA ASP A 13 -0.61 11.10 4.99
C ASP A 13 -0.61 9.59 4.66
N LEU A 14 -1.80 9.01 4.44
CA LEU A 14 -2.00 7.59 4.14
C LEU A 14 -3.18 7.39 3.20
N VAL A 15 -2.96 6.62 2.13
CA VAL A 15 -3.98 6.15 1.21
C VAL A 15 -4.21 4.66 1.43
N VAL A 16 -5.44 4.28 1.76
CA VAL A 16 -5.86 2.88 1.86
C VAL A 16 -6.61 2.50 0.58
N LEU A 17 -6.05 1.58 -0.21
CA LEU A 17 -6.62 1.15 -1.49
C LEU A 17 -7.13 -0.29 -1.40
N ASP A 18 -8.38 -0.51 -1.77
CA ASP A 18 -8.84 -1.87 -2.09
C ASP A 18 -8.24 -2.32 -3.43
N LEU A 19 -7.86 -3.60 -3.55
CA LEU A 19 -7.37 -4.17 -4.80
C LEU A 19 -8.41 -4.01 -5.93
N GLN A 20 -9.70 -4.15 -5.60
CA GLN A 20 -10.81 -4.10 -6.54
C GLN A 20 -11.57 -2.77 -6.46
N ILE A 21 -10.90 -1.65 -6.76
CA ILE A 21 -11.53 -0.32 -6.87
C ILE A 21 -11.70 0.15 -8.31
N GLY A 22 -12.82 0.83 -8.56
CA GLY A 22 -13.07 1.54 -9.82
C GLY A 22 -12.91 0.66 -11.06
N ASN A 23 -12.68 1.29 -12.21
CA ASN A 23 -12.41 0.58 -13.46
C ASN A 23 -10.92 0.25 -13.65
N MET A 24 -10.04 1.00 -12.99
CA MET A 24 -8.58 0.86 -13.12
C MET A 24 -7.98 -0.19 -12.17
N GLY A 25 -8.63 -0.47 -11.03
CA GLY A 25 -8.11 -1.35 -9.99
C GLY A 25 -7.09 -0.66 -9.06
N GLY A 26 -6.93 -1.20 -7.85
CA GLY A 26 -6.04 -0.62 -6.83
C GLY A 26 -4.56 -0.67 -7.20
N MET A 27 -4.17 -1.69 -7.96
CA MET A 27 -2.81 -1.87 -8.48
C MET A 27 -2.38 -0.72 -9.38
N ALA A 28 -3.21 -0.39 -10.38
CA ALA A 28 -2.90 0.67 -11.32
C ALA A 28 -3.06 2.06 -10.68
N ALA A 29 -4.00 2.22 -9.73
CA ALA A 29 -4.07 3.42 -8.91
C ALA A 29 -2.78 3.65 -8.11
N CYS A 30 -2.23 2.61 -7.47
CA CYS A 30 -0.96 2.70 -6.74
C CYS A 30 0.20 3.10 -7.67
N MET A 31 0.31 2.48 -8.84
CA MET A 31 1.35 2.85 -9.83
C MET A 31 1.20 4.29 -10.32
N GLU A 32 -0.03 4.77 -10.48
CA GLU A 32 -0.31 6.16 -10.85
C GLU A 32 0.12 7.14 -9.75
N ILE A 33 -0.17 6.84 -8.48
CA ILE A 33 0.33 7.61 -7.33
C ILE A 33 1.86 7.68 -7.36
N ARG A 34 2.56 6.55 -7.49
CA ARG A 34 4.03 6.52 -7.56
C ARG A 34 4.59 7.32 -8.72
N HIS A 35 3.91 7.30 -9.87
CA HIS A 35 4.29 8.08 -11.03
C HIS A 35 4.19 9.59 -10.76
N ASP A 36 3.13 10.04 -10.07
CA ASP A 36 2.94 11.44 -9.70
C ASP A 36 3.89 11.89 -8.60
N GLU A 37 4.21 11.04 -7.62
CA GLU A 37 5.25 11.28 -6.62
C GLU A 37 6.62 11.47 -7.27
N THR A 38 7.01 10.55 -8.18
CA THR A 38 8.28 10.63 -8.92
C THR A 38 8.40 11.89 -9.76
N ALA A 39 7.26 12.39 -10.25
CA ALA A 39 7.18 13.62 -11.01
C ALA A 39 6.97 14.88 -10.15
N GLU A 40 7.07 14.75 -8.82
CA GLU A 40 6.90 15.84 -7.84
C GLU A 40 5.54 16.56 -7.97
N ARG A 41 4.50 15.86 -8.46
CA ARG A 41 3.13 16.40 -8.57
C ARG A 41 2.32 16.28 -7.28
N ILE A 42 2.65 15.29 -6.46
CA ILE A 42 2.09 15.07 -5.12
C ILE A 42 3.21 14.78 -4.11
N PRO A 43 3.01 15.06 -2.82
CA PRO A 43 3.93 14.62 -1.78
C PRO A 43 4.04 13.09 -1.72
N ILE A 44 5.17 12.60 -1.20
CA ILE A 44 5.33 11.19 -0.87
C ILE A 44 4.24 10.81 0.13
N THR A 45 3.43 9.83 -0.24
CA THR A 45 2.23 9.41 0.46
C THR A 45 2.31 7.91 0.72
N ALA A 46 2.05 7.50 1.97
CA ALA A 46 2.04 6.08 2.29
C ALA A 46 0.83 5.39 1.63
N VAL A 47 1.04 4.20 1.05
CA VAL A 47 -0.01 3.41 0.40
C VAL A 47 -0.15 2.04 1.06
N LEU A 48 -1.33 1.78 1.64
CA LEU A 48 -1.73 0.49 2.18
C LEU A 48 -2.72 -0.21 1.24
N MET A 49 -2.33 -1.37 0.70
CA MET A 49 -3.17 -2.14 -0.22
C MET A 49 -3.96 -3.26 0.49
N LEU A 50 -5.24 -3.41 0.16
CA LEU A 50 -6.11 -4.47 0.70
C LEU A 50 -6.31 -5.55 -0.38
N LEU A 51 -5.62 -6.67 -0.22
CA LEU A 51 -5.62 -7.80 -1.16
C LEU A 51 -6.75 -8.78 -0.88
N ASP A 52 -7.24 -9.45 -1.93
CA ASP A 52 -8.30 -10.44 -1.78
C ASP A 52 -7.76 -11.81 -1.34
N ARG A 53 -6.52 -12.15 -1.72
CA ARG A 53 -5.86 -13.43 -1.39
C ARG A 53 -4.35 -13.31 -1.36
N ALA A 54 -3.70 -14.27 -0.69
CA ALA A 54 -2.24 -14.36 -0.62
C ALA A 54 -1.57 -14.47 -2.00
N ALA A 55 -2.24 -15.06 -2.99
CA ALA A 55 -1.74 -15.15 -4.35
C ALA A 55 -1.58 -13.78 -5.02
N ASP A 56 -2.17 -12.69 -4.50
CA ASP A 56 -2.03 -11.35 -5.08
C ASP A 56 -0.83 -10.58 -4.51
N VAL A 57 -0.08 -11.14 -3.55
CA VAL A 57 1.10 -10.52 -2.94
C VAL A 57 2.17 -10.16 -3.98
N PHE A 58 2.36 -11.02 -5.00
CA PHE A 58 3.31 -10.71 -6.07
C PHE A 58 2.89 -9.48 -6.90
N LEU A 59 1.58 -9.23 -7.00
CA LEU A 59 1.06 -8.03 -7.66
C LEU A 59 1.37 -6.81 -6.80
N ALA A 60 0.96 -6.82 -5.52
CA ALA A 60 1.16 -5.69 -4.59
C ALA A 60 2.62 -5.20 -4.55
N ARG A 61 3.59 -6.11 -4.64
CA ARG A 61 5.02 -5.77 -4.74
C ARG A 61 5.38 -5.01 -6.00
N ARG A 62 4.75 -5.30 -7.12
CA ARG A 62 5.04 -4.67 -8.42
C ARG A 62 4.50 -3.26 -8.54
N CYS A 63 3.51 -2.86 -7.73
CA CYS A 63 3.06 -1.47 -7.70
C CYS A 63 3.74 -0.63 -6.62
N ASP A 64 4.74 -1.18 -5.92
CA ASP A 64 5.53 -0.47 -4.93
C ASP A 64 4.68 0.12 -3.78
N ALA A 65 3.70 -0.66 -3.29
CA ALA A 65 2.92 -0.29 -2.11
C ALA A 65 3.77 -0.42 -0.83
N ASP A 66 3.64 0.53 0.09
CA ASP A 66 4.39 0.53 1.37
C ASP A 66 3.92 -0.57 2.32
N GLY A 67 2.69 -1.03 2.15
CA GLY A 67 2.15 -2.15 2.91
C GLY A 67 0.96 -2.81 2.26
N TRP A 68 0.64 -4.03 2.71
CA TRP A 68 -0.60 -4.70 2.35
C TRP A 68 -1.15 -5.60 3.45
N LEU A 69 -2.48 -5.76 3.41
CA LEU A 69 -3.25 -6.70 4.22
C LEU A 69 -4.01 -7.64 3.31
N ILE A 70 -4.14 -8.90 3.70
CA ILE A 70 -4.94 -9.90 2.99
C ILE A 70 -6.28 -10.03 3.72
N LYS A 71 -7.37 -9.89 2.96
CA LYS A 71 -8.74 -10.09 3.45
C LYS A 71 -8.93 -11.53 3.97
N PRO A 72 -9.81 -11.76 4.96
CA PRO A 72 -10.71 -10.80 5.60
C PRO A 72 -9.96 -9.82 6.51
N LEU A 73 -10.43 -8.58 6.62
CA LEU A 73 -9.80 -7.54 7.45
C LEU A 73 -10.29 -7.62 8.89
N ASP A 74 -9.44 -7.23 9.83
CA ASP A 74 -9.86 -6.90 11.19
C ASP A 74 -9.32 -5.51 11.59
N ALA A 75 -10.06 -4.83 12.48
CA ALA A 75 -9.77 -3.45 12.86
C ALA A 75 -8.41 -3.30 13.57
N PHE A 76 -7.98 -4.30 14.34
CA PHE A 76 -6.69 -4.27 15.02
C PHE A 76 -5.53 -4.37 14.02
N ARG A 77 -5.60 -5.30 13.06
CA ARG A 77 -4.58 -5.40 11.99
C ARG A 77 -4.56 -4.18 11.09
N LEU A 78 -5.72 -3.67 10.69
CA LEU A 78 -5.80 -2.45 9.88
C LEU A 78 -5.18 -1.25 10.59
N ARG A 79 -5.52 -1.04 11.87
CA ARG A 79 -4.94 0.04 12.68
C ARG A 79 -3.43 -0.13 12.86
N LYS A 80 -2.96 -1.36 13.09
CA LYS A 80 -1.53 -1.65 13.23
C LYS A 80 -0.77 -1.32 11.94
N ALA A 81 -1.25 -1.79 10.80
CA ALA A 81 -0.63 -1.50 9.50
C ALA A 81 -0.61 0.01 9.20
N ALA A 82 -1.73 0.70 9.40
CA ALA A 82 -1.81 2.15 9.22
C ALA A 82 -0.81 2.90 10.10
N ALA A 83 -0.72 2.57 11.39
CA ALA A 83 0.23 3.20 12.31
C ALA A 83 1.68 2.92 11.90
N THR A 84 2.01 1.68 11.52
CA THR A 84 3.35 1.31 11.04
C THR A 84 3.75 2.13 9.80
N LEU A 85 2.85 2.31 8.84
CA LEU A 85 3.10 3.10 7.64
C LEU A 85 3.27 4.59 7.95
N LEU A 86 2.42 5.15 8.82
CA LEU A 86 2.53 6.55 9.25
C LEU A 86 3.83 6.83 10.03
N ASP A 87 4.40 5.82 10.69
CA ASP A 87 5.71 5.90 11.34
C ASP A 87 6.89 5.75 10.35
N GLY A 88 6.61 5.61 9.04
CA GLY A 88 7.62 5.51 7.98
C GLY A 88 8.16 4.09 7.75
N TYR A 89 7.39 3.08 8.14
CA TYR A 89 7.79 1.68 8.06
C TYR A 89 6.82 0.85 7.21
N SER A 90 7.32 -0.24 6.63
CA SER A 90 6.47 -1.14 5.83
C SER A 90 5.73 -2.21 6.66
N PHE A 91 4.56 -2.63 6.18
CA PHE A 91 3.76 -3.72 6.78
C PHE A 91 3.26 -4.69 5.72
N PHE A 92 3.71 -5.96 5.77
CA PHE A 92 3.41 -6.94 4.72
C PHE A 92 2.87 -8.26 5.28
N GLU A 93 1.71 -8.72 4.78
CA GLU A 93 1.15 -10.04 5.10
C GLU A 93 1.42 -11.09 4.01
N GLY A 94 1.44 -12.37 4.39
CA GLY A 94 1.58 -13.46 3.42
C GLY A 94 2.96 -13.52 2.74
N VAL A 95 3.98 -12.95 3.38
CA VAL A 95 5.38 -13.01 2.95
C VAL A 95 6.06 -14.19 3.61
N ASP A 96 6.76 -15.00 2.82
CA ASP A 96 7.59 -16.08 3.34
C ASP A 96 8.97 -15.52 3.73
N PRO A 97 9.31 -15.51 5.04
CA PRO A 97 10.57 -14.94 5.52
C PRO A 97 11.81 -15.69 5.00
N ASP A 98 11.70 -16.96 4.60
CA ASP A 98 12.83 -17.75 4.09
C ASP A 98 13.10 -17.48 2.60
N THR A 99 12.09 -17.03 1.86
CA THR A 99 12.21 -16.74 0.43
C THR A 99 12.45 -15.26 0.15
N ASP A 100 12.06 -14.37 1.07
CA ASP A 100 12.16 -12.92 0.91
C ASP A 100 13.22 -12.29 1.81
N LEU A 101 14.49 -12.49 1.43
CA LEU A 101 15.68 -11.90 2.07
C LEU A 101 15.65 -10.36 2.13
N ALA A 102 14.84 -9.69 1.31
CA ALA A 102 14.63 -8.24 1.37
C ALA A 102 13.68 -7.81 2.50
N THR A 103 12.96 -8.74 3.14
CA THR A 103 11.82 -8.46 4.05
C THR A 103 11.89 -9.23 5.37
N ALA A 104 13.07 -9.72 5.76
CA ALA A 104 13.25 -10.51 6.98
C ALA A 104 12.89 -9.68 8.23
N VAL A 105 11.68 -9.90 8.77
CA VAL A 105 11.11 -9.42 10.04
C VAL A 105 11.75 -8.14 10.59
N GLY A 106 11.22 -7.01 10.18
CA GLY A 106 11.55 -5.72 10.77
C GLY A 106 11.30 -4.60 9.80
N VAL A 107 10.23 -3.83 10.04
CA VAL A 107 10.29 -2.36 10.07
C VAL A 107 11.41 -1.82 9.17
N ILE A 108 11.18 -1.84 7.86
CA ILE A 108 12.10 -1.28 6.87
C ILE A 108 11.71 0.18 6.74
N LYS A 109 12.65 1.08 6.97
CA LYS A 109 12.44 2.50 6.72
C LYS A 109 12.32 2.69 5.20
N ALA A 110 11.21 3.28 4.76
CA ALA A 110 11.05 3.74 3.38
C ALA A 110 12.13 4.78 3.02
#